data_AF-A0A6L7NFF7-F1
#
_entry.id   AF-A0A6L7NFF7-F1
#
_cell.length_a   1.000
_cell.length_b   1.000
_cell.length_c   1.000
_cell.angle_alpha   90.00
_cell.angle_beta   90.00
_cell.angle_gamma   90.00
#
_symmetry.space_group_name_H-M   'P 1'
#
loop_
_entity.id
_entity.type
_entity.pdbx_description
1 polymer ?
#
loop_
_entity_poly.entity_id
_entity_poly.type
_entity_poly.pdbx_seq_one_letter_code
_entity_poly.pdbx_strand_id
1 'polypeptide(L)'
;MLIPTAIRSSSRWSTPPTAPRWIWSTPPDCPLSDRSAHPARGGHILRLPISGDRSPGVECPTHPSLYIGARIKGSRIMRVKTRLLIVLAAFGLLAAACGGDETPATTAAQATSETSATTQAPAGEPISIGLVYDIGGRGDQSFNDAAAAGLDKAAAELGVSTSEASANEDGTNREELLALQASEGADLVIGVGFLFGDPMANVAAEYPETNFAIVDSVVDAPNVAGLIFSEEQGSFLVGVAAALKSETGIVGYIGGVNIPLIHAFEAGFLAGVQAIDPSIHVISQYVTEPPDFSGFNDPAAGRVIAQSMFEQGADVVYHAAGGTGGGLFQAAKDYSEANNTHVWAIGVDSDQYLTAPDFQDYILTSMLKRVDVAVFNTIQAIQSGTFAPGP
;
A
#
# COMPACT_ATOMS: atom_id res chain seq x y z
N MET A 1 -33.85 -9.99 -57.98
CA MET A 1 -35.21 -9.44 -58.16
C MET A 1 -35.99 -9.84 -56.92
N LEU A 2 -36.46 -8.95 -56.04
CA LEU A 2 -36.35 -7.48 -55.98
C LEU A 2 -36.24 -7.04 -54.50
N ILE A 3 -35.73 -5.83 -54.23
CA ILE A 3 -35.50 -5.28 -52.88
C ILE A 3 -36.62 -4.26 -52.55
N PRO A 4 -37.12 -4.26 -51.29
CA PRO A 4 -37.53 -3.05 -50.58
C PRO A 4 -36.62 -2.83 -49.36
N THR A 5 -35.71 -1.85 -49.33
CA THR A 5 -35.88 -0.38 -49.31
C THR A 5 -36.16 0.14 -47.89
N ALA A 6 -35.33 1.09 -47.45
CA ALA A 6 -35.21 1.51 -46.06
C ALA A 6 -36.30 2.48 -45.57
N ILE A 7 -36.51 2.49 -44.26
CA ILE A 7 -37.15 3.60 -43.53
C ILE A 7 -36.08 4.28 -42.68
N ARG A 8 -35.90 5.60 -42.86
CA ARG A 8 -35.16 6.45 -41.92
C ARG A 8 -36.12 6.89 -40.80
N SER A 9 -35.69 6.74 -39.55
CA SER A 9 -36.22 7.55 -38.44
C SER A 9 -35.04 8.12 -37.65
N SER A 10 -35.01 9.44 -37.51
CA SER A 10 -33.95 10.16 -36.80
C SER A 10 -34.38 10.42 -35.35
N SER A 11 -33.99 9.54 -34.43
CA SER A 11 -34.06 9.83 -33.00
C SER A 11 -32.95 10.83 -32.63
N ARG A 12 -33.33 12.04 -32.19
CA ARG A 12 -32.39 12.92 -31.50
C ARG A 12 -32.09 12.32 -30.13
N TRP A 13 -30.83 12.07 -29.84
CA TRP A 13 -30.39 11.86 -28.46
C TRP A 13 -30.45 13.20 -27.73
N SER A 14 -31.39 13.33 -26.80
CA SER A 14 -31.42 14.42 -25.83
C SER A 14 -30.28 14.23 -24.82
N THR A 15 -29.49 15.28 -24.61
CA THR A 15 -28.43 15.30 -23.60
C THR A 15 -29.00 14.98 -22.20
N PRO A 16 -28.32 14.15 -21.37
CA PRO A 16 -28.70 13.99 -19.97
C PRO A 16 -28.54 15.33 -19.22
N PRO A 17 -29.32 15.56 -18.14
CA PRO A 17 -29.17 16.75 -17.31
C PRO A 17 -27.82 16.76 -16.60
N THR A 18 -27.26 17.95 -16.40
CA THR A 18 -26.01 18.16 -15.67
C THR A 18 -26.15 17.76 -14.20
N ALA A 19 -25.21 16.98 -13.68
CA ALA A 19 -25.12 16.68 -12.26
C ALA A 19 -24.96 17.97 -11.41
N PRO A 20 -25.46 18.00 -10.16
CA PRO A 20 -25.34 19.16 -9.29
C PRO A 20 -23.87 19.40 -8.90
N ARG A 21 -23.43 20.67 -8.95
CA ARG A 21 -22.17 21.08 -8.33
C ARG A 21 -22.34 21.12 -6.81
N TRP A 22 -21.68 20.21 -6.11
CA TRP A 22 -21.48 20.33 -4.66
C TRP A 22 -20.47 21.47 -4.40
N ILE A 23 -20.90 22.49 -3.66
CA ILE A 23 -20.05 23.60 -3.22
C ILE A 23 -19.84 23.43 -1.73
N TRP A 24 -18.63 23.00 -1.35
CA TRP A 24 -18.23 22.90 0.04
C TRP A 24 -18.00 24.30 0.62
N SER A 25 -18.83 24.70 1.58
CA SER A 25 -18.67 25.93 2.34
C SER A 25 -17.84 25.67 3.60
N THR A 26 -16.61 26.19 3.65
CA THR A 26 -15.77 26.14 4.86
C THR A 26 -16.35 27.02 5.97
N PRO A 27 -16.30 26.59 7.25
CA PRO A 27 -16.56 27.47 8.39
C PRO A 27 -15.39 28.45 8.58
N PRO A 28 -15.62 29.66 9.11
CA PRO A 28 -14.58 30.68 9.28
C PRO A 28 -13.69 30.44 10.51
N ASP A 29 -12.41 30.80 10.38
CA ASP A 29 -11.40 30.66 11.43
C ASP A 29 -11.66 31.49 12.70
N CYS A 30 -11.21 30.96 13.83
CA CYS A 30 -11.23 31.64 15.13
C CYS A 30 -9.78 32.03 15.52
N PRO A 31 -9.45 33.32 15.78
CA PRO A 31 -8.05 33.74 15.92
C PRO A 31 -7.34 33.21 17.17
N LEU A 32 -6.17 32.60 16.99
CA LEU A 32 -5.22 32.31 18.08
C LEU A 32 -4.59 33.61 18.62
N SER A 33 -4.67 33.85 19.94
CA SER A 33 -4.05 35.01 20.58
C SER A 33 -2.61 34.72 21.01
N ASP A 34 -1.65 35.42 20.43
CA ASP A 34 -0.22 35.34 20.76
C ASP A 34 0.09 35.66 22.24
N ARG A 35 1.07 34.95 22.81
CA ARG A 35 1.67 35.20 24.13
C ARG A 35 3.17 34.85 24.17
N SER A 36 3.98 35.62 23.45
CA SER A 36 5.41 35.73 23.71
C SER A 36 5.71 36.11 25.18
N ALA A 37 6.78 35.55 25.76
CA ALA A 37 7.06 35.63 27.20
C ALA A 37 8.42 36.29 27.51
N HIS A 38 8.45 37.19 28.51
CA HIS A 38 9.69 37.73 29.10
C HIS A 38 9.56 37.93 30.64
N PRO A 39 10.61 37.65 31.43
CA PRO A 39 10.56 37.67 32.89
C PRO A 39 11.10 38.97 33.53
N ALA A 40 10.63 39.29 34.74
CA ALA A 40 11.17 40.35 35.61
C ALA A 40 11.27 39.89 37.08
N ARG A 41 12.13 40.53 37.89
CA ARG A 41 12.56 40.03 39.23
C ARG A 41 12.12 40.94 40.40
N GLY A 42 11.52 40.33 41.43
CA GLY A 42 11.70 40.59 42.89
C GLY A 42 11.35 41.95 43.52
N GLY A 43 10.88 41.97 44.79
CA GLY A 43 10.72 43.23 45.55
C GLY A 43 9.84 43.25 46.83
N HIS A 44 10.22 42.54 47.89
CA HIS A 44 9.87 42.70 49.33
C HIS A 44 8.60 43.44 49.86
N ILE A 45 7.76 42.66 50.57
CA ILE A 45 7.26 42.84 51.97
C ILE A 45 6.49 44.13 52.40
N LEU A 46 5.24 43.93 52.87
CA LEU A 46 4.72 44.48 54.16
C LEU A 46 3.63 43.56 54.76
N ARG A 47 3.07 43.85 55.96
CA ARG A 47 2.23 42.93 56.78
C ARG A 47 0.83 43.48 57.16
N LEU A 48 -0.22 42.66 56.91
CA LEU A 48 -1.44 42.39 57.73
C LEU A 48 -2.34 43.56 58.22
N PRO A 49 -3.59 43.30 58.70
CA PRO A 49 -4.53 42.17 58.53
C PRO A 49 -5.71 42.60 57.61
N ILE A 50 -7.03 42.27 57.68
CA ILE A 50 -7.95 41.49 58.55
C ILE A 50 -9.12 40.94 57.67
N SER A 51 -9.69 39.77 58.00
CA SER A 51 -11.00 39.21 57.54
C SER A 51 -11.24 38.96 56.03
N GLY A 52 -11.97 37.93 55.58
CA GLY A 52 -12.44 36.72 56.28
C GLY A 52 -13.87 36.29 55.93
N ASP A 53 -14.03 35.19 55.18
CA ASP A 53 -15.24 34.34 55.21
C ASP A 53 -14.89 32.86 54.84
N ARG A 54 -15.87 31.96 54.81
CA ARG A 54 -15.69 30.50 54.92
C ARG A 54 -16.28 29.67 53.77
N SER A 55 -15.45 28.74 53.26
CA SER A 55 -15.81 27.37 52.84
C SER A 55 -16.77 27.17 51.65
N PRO A 56 -16.93 25.93 51.14
CA PRO A 56 -15.98 24.82 51.03
C PRO A 56 -15.53 24.67 49.54
N GLY A 57 -14.55 23.84 49.16
CA GLY A 57 -13.98 22.68 49.82
C GLY A 57 -14.52 21.38 49.20
N VAL A 58 -14.07 21.05 47.98
CA VAL A 58 -14.36 19.78 47.30
C VAL A 58 -13.03 19.11 46.98
N GLU A 59 -12.70 18.06 47.72
CA GLU A 59 -11.50 17.25 47.51
C GLU A 59 -11.84 16.07 46.60
N CYS A 60 -11.08 15.87 45.53
CA CYS A 60 -11.18 14.65 44.71
C CYS A 60 -10.36 13.53 45.36
N PRO A 61 -10.95 12.36 45.65
CA PRO A 61 -10.21 11.25 46.26
C PRO A 61 -9.25 10.60 45.27
N THR A 62 -8.00 10.42 45.68
CA THR A 62 -7.00 9.66 44.92
C THR A 62 -7.19 8.16 45.13
N HIS A 63 -7.36 7.42 44.04
CA HIS A 63 -7.40 5.95 44.10
C HIS A 63 -5.98 5.37 44.30
N PRO A 64 -5.77 4.46 45.26
CA PRO A 64 -4.45 3.88 45.52
C PRO A 64 -4.12 2.74 44.55
N SER A 65 -2.93 2.77 43.96
CA SER A 65 -2.40 1.70 43.09
C SER A 65 -2.19 0.40 43.86
N LEU A 66 -2.97 -0.64 43.53
CA LEU A 66 -2.95 -1.91 44.24
C LEU A 66 -2.05 -2.94 43.54
N TYR A 67 -0.77 -2.98 43.95
CA TYR A 67 0.18 -4.00 43.50
C TYR A 67 -0.25 -5.40 43.96
N ILE A 68 -0.51 -6.30 43.01
CA ILE A 68 -0.64 -7.75 43.27
C ILE A 68 0.54 -8.48 42.60
N GLY A 69 1.53 -8.86 43.40
CA GLY A 69 2.72 -9.57 42.93
C GLY A 69 2.50 -11.08 42.86
N ALA A 70 2.34 -11.63 41.66
CA ALA A 70 2.32 -13.08 41.43
C ALA A 70 3.75 -13.64 41.27
N ARG A 71 4.16 -14.57 42.15
CA ARG A 71 5.50 -15.21 42.08
C ARG A 71 5.46 -16.58 41.38
N ILE A 72 6.24 -16.67 40.30
CA ILE A 72 7.10 -17.81 39.93
C ILE A 72 6.41 -19.18 39.69
N LYS A 73 6.49 -19.64 38.44
CA LYS A 73 7.07 -20.96 38.12
C LYS A 73 7.89 -20.86 36.84
N GLY A 74 9.19 -21.12 36.93
CA GLY A 74 10.12 -20.93 35.82
C GLY A 74 10.10 -22.10 34.83
N SER A 75 10.05 -21.81 33.54
CA SER A 75 10.31 -22.80 32.48
C SER A 75 11.82 -22.98 32.26
N ARG A 76 12.24 -24.18 31.83
CA ARG A 76 13.65 -24.54 31.71
C ARG A 76 14.23 -24.10 30.36
N ILE A 77 15.12 -23.10 30.38
CA ILE A 77 15.93 -22.71 29.21
C ILE A 77 16.91 -23.84 28.88
N MET A 78 16.59 -24.64 27.86
CA MET A 78 17.45 -25.73 27.40
C MET A 78 18.49 -25.23 26.40
N ARG A 79 19.69 -24.91 26.92
CA ARG A 79 20.84 -24.46 26.10
C ARG A 79 21.34 -25.58 25.17
N VAL A 80 20.87 -25.59 23.92
CA VAL A 80 21.54 -26.33 22.85
C VAL A 80 22.78 -25.54 22.41
N LYS A 81 23.96 -26.14 22.59
CA LYS A 81 25.23 -25.69 22.00
C LYS A 81 25.69 -26.72 20.99
N THR A 82 26.58 -26.30 20.07
CA THR A 82 27.47 -27.19 19.28
C THR A 82 26.72 -27.86 18.11
N ARG A 83 27.27 -27.99 16.88
CA ARG A 83 28.65 -27.79 16.40
C ARG A 83 28.66 -27.25 14.97
N LEU A 84 29.61 -26.36 14.65
CA LEU A 84 30.01 -26.09 13.26
C LEU A 84 30.76 -27.32 12.71
N LEU A 85 30.46 -27.74 11.48
CA LEU A 85 31.23 -28.77 10.77
C LEU A 85 31.26 -28.47 9.26
N ILE A 86 32.39 -27.95 8.79
CA ILE A 86 32.69 -27.79 7.37
C ILE A 86 33.27 -29.12 6.87
N VAL A 87 32.76 -29.64 5.75
CA VAL A 87 33.35 -30.80 5.06
C VAL A 87 33.59 -30.43 3.60
N LEU A 88 34.83 -30.07 3.30
CA LEU A 88 35.35 -29.97 1.94
C LEU A 88 35.90 -31.34 1.52
N ALA A 89 35.36 -31.90 0.44
CA ALA A 89 35.91 -33.09 -0.20
C ALA A 89 35.68 -33.01 -1.71
N ALA A 90 36.76 -32.87 -2.48
CA ALA A 90 36.72 -32.92 -3.94
C ALA A 90 37.04 -34.34 -4.43
N PHE A 91 36.50 -34.71 -5.60
CA PHE A 91 37.19 -35.33 -6.77
C PHE A 91 36.15 -35.89 -7.74
N GLY A 92 36.39 -35.77 -9.05
CA GLY A 92 35.42 -36.22 -10.06
C GLY A 92 35.80 -35.90 -11.51
N LEU A 93 37.10 -35.93 -11.86
CA LEU A 93 37.57 -35.63 -13.21
C LEU A 93 37.30 -36.83 -14.15
N LEU A 94 36.51 -36.63 -15.20
CA LEU A 94 36.23 -37.66 -16.21
C LEU A 94 36.16 -37.04 -17.62
N ALA A 95 37.26 -37.16 -18.36
CA ALA A 95 37.35 -36.73 -19.76
C ALA A 95 38.30 -37.66 -20.54
N ALA A 96 37.73 -38.62 -21.27
CA ALA A 96 38.32 -39.29 -22.45
C ALA A 96 37.40 -40.43 -22.94
N ALA A 97 37.02 -40.42 -24.22
CA ALA A 97 37.17 -41.57 -25.14
C ALA A 97 36.53 -41.25 -26.50
N CYS A 98 37.17 -41.71 -27.58
CA CYS A 98 36.70 -41.73 -28.98
C CYS A 98 36.41 -40.36 -29.63
N GLY A 99 36.87 -40.08 -30.86
CA GLY A 99 37.74 -40.88 -31.73
C GLY A 99 37.62 -40.36 -33.16
N GLY A 100 38.74 -39.98 -33.77
CA GLY A 100 38.79 -39.54 -35.17
C GLY A 100 39.42 -40.61 -36.07
N ASP A 101 39.01 -40.63 -37.33
CA ASP A 101 39.69 -41.32 -38.43
C ASP A 101 39.44 -40.55 -39.74
N GLU A 102 40.29 -40.71 -40.75
CA GLU A 102 40.39 -39.78 -41.89
C GLU A 102 39.56 -40.15 -43.15
N THR A 103 39.44 -39.16 -44.05
CA THR A 103 38.66 -39.15 -45.31
C THR A 103 39.30 -40.00 -46.43
N PRO A 104 38.56 -40.37 -47.52
CA PRO A 104 38.46 -39.44 -48.66
C PRO A 104 37.17 -39.45 -49.51
N ALA A 105 36.77 -38.24 -49.94
CA ALA A 105 36.18 -37.85 -51.24
C ALA A 105 34.94 -38.58 -51.83
N THR A 106 33.89 -37.80 -52.09
CA THR A 106 33.17 -37.78 -53.39
C THR A 106 32.60 -36.38 -53.67
N THR A 107 32.59 -35.99 -54.94
CA THR A 107 32.30 -34.64 -55.48
C THR A 107 30.81 -34.25 -55.46
N ALA A 108 30.47 -33.00 -55.12
CA ALA A 108 29.57 -32.12 -55.91
C ALA A 108 29.31 -30.71 -55.29
N ALA A 109 29.04 -29.75 -56.19
CA ALA A 109 28.28 -28.50 -56.01
C ALA A 109 28.68 -27.47 -54.92
N GLN A 110 29.14 -26.30 -55.37
CA GLN A 110 29.10 -25.07 -54.59
C GLN A 110 27.65 -24.54 -54.50
N ALA A 111 27.27 -24.00 -53.35
CA ALA A 111 26.17 -23.04 -53.22
C ALA A 111 26.65 -21.88 -52.35
N THR A 112 26.71 -20.68 -52.93
CA THR A 112 27.09 -19.46 -52.20
C THR A 112 25.91 -18.94 -51.40
N SER A 113 25.95 -19.10 -50.09
CA SER A 113 25.07 -18.40 -49.15
C SER A 113 25.88 -17.30 -48.46
N GLU A 114 25.52 -16.05 -48.72
CA GLU A 114 26.09 -14.90 -48.03
C GLU A 114 25.52 -14.85 -46.61
N THR A 115 26.24 -15.42 -45.65
CA THR A 115 25.93 -15.25 -44.23
C THR A 115 26.23 -13.80 -43.85
N SER A 116 25.22 -12.94 -44.00
CA SER A 116 25.19 -11.62 -43.37
C SER A 116 25.31 -11.80 -41.86
N ALA A 117 26.53 -11.69 -41.35
CA ALA A 117 26.78 -11.63 -39.92
C ALA A 117 26.18 -10.32 -39.40
N THR A 118 24.95 -10.40 -38.88
CA THR A 118 24.38 -9.33 -38.08
C THR A 118 25.28 -9.16 -36.87
N THR A 119 26.18 -8.18 -36.93
CA THR A 119 26.99 -7.77 -35.79
C THR A 119 26.05 -7.30 -34.70
N GLN A 120 25.70 -8.21 -33.80
CA GLN A 120 24.91 -7.90 -32.62
C GLN A 120 25.75 -6.90 -31.82
N ALA A 121 25.28 -5.65 -31.78
CA ALA A 121 25.89 -4.64 -30.92
C ALA A 121 25.96 -5.20 -29.50
N PRO A 122 26.99 -4.86 -28.70
CA PRO A 122 26.96 -5.21 -27.29
C PRO A 122 25.65 -4.68 -26.72
N ALA A 123 24.89 -5.55 -26.05
CA ALA A 123 23.77 -5.08 -25.26
C ALA A 123 24.32 -4.03 -24.29
N GLY A 124 23.62 -2.91 -24.15
CA GLY A 124 23.92 -1.95 -23.09
C GLY A 124 23.82 -2.63 -21.73
N GLU A 125 24.38 -2.00 -20.70
CA GLU A 125 24.12 -2.46 -19.34
C GLU A 125 22.60 -2.41 -19.10
N PRO A 126 22.02 -3.41 -18.40
CA PRO A 126 20.59 -3.42 -18.13
C PRO A 126 20.17 -2.15 -17.41
N ILE A 127 19.01 -1.60 -17.82
CA ILE A 127 18.41 -0.45 -17.14
C ILE A 127 18.17 -0.83 -15.68
N SER A 128 18.58 0.03 -14.76
CA SER A 128 18.62 -0.22 -13.33
C SER A 128 17.44 0.47 -12.63
N ILE A 129 16.62 -0.32 -11.93
CA ILE A 129 15.40 0.13 -11.26
C ILE A 129 15.53 -0.13 -9.75
N GLY A 130 15.58 0.94 -8.96
CA GLY A 130 15.45 0.85 -7.50
C GLY A 130 14.00 1.01 -7.07
N LEU A 131 13.52 0.16 -6.17
CA LEU A 131 12.20 0.28 -5.55
C LEU A 131 12.35 0.33 -4.02
N VAL A 132 11.70 1.31 -3.38
CA VAL A 132 11.75 1.52 -1.93
C VAL A 132 10.34 1.49 -1.35
N TYR A 133 10.08 0.58 -0.41
CA TYR A 133 8.81 0.47 0.32
C TYR A 133 8.76 1.45 1.50
N ASP A 134 7.62 2.12 1.67
CA ASP A 134 7.39 3.12 2.73
C ASP A 134 7.17 2.47 4.10
N ILE A 135 6.23 1.52 4.18
CA ILE A 135 5.87 0.80 5.41
C ILE A 135 5.81 -0.69 5.10
N GLY A 136 6.63 -1.47 5.83
CA GLY A 136 6.76 -2.90 5.61
C GLY A 136 7.50 -3.23 4.32
N GLY A 137 6.86 -3.97 3.42
CA GLY A 137 7.42 -4.44 2.15
C GLY A 137 6.62 -5.62 1.62
N ARG A 138 7.25 -6.49 0.82
CA ARG A 138 6.64 -7.74 0.33
C ARG A 138 6.07 -8.61 1.47
N GLY A 139 4.98 -9.32 1.17
CA GLY A 139 4.23 -10.16 2.10
C GLY A 139 3.01 -9.49 2.74
N ASP A 140 2.64 -8.27 2.31
CA ASP A 140 1.42 -7.58 2.75
C ASP A 140 0.15 -8.10 2.05
N GLN A 141 0.29 -8.92 1.00
CA GLN A 141 -0.77 -9.48 0.16
C GLN A 141 -1.65 -8.40 -0.52
N SER A 142 -1.20 -7.14 -0.56
CA SER A 142 -2.03 -5.96 -0.84
C SER A 142 -1.31 -4.97 -1.77
N PHE A 143 -0.71 -3.91 -1.22
CA PHE A 143 -0.17 -2.74 -1.92
C PHE A 143 1.29 -2.92 -2.30
N ASN A 144 2.11 -3.33 -1.33
CA ASN A 144 3.54 -3.58 -1.54
C ASN A 144 3.74 -4.77 -2.48
N ASP A 145 3.02 -5.88 -2.28
CA ASP A 145 3.09 -7.04 -3.18
C ASP A 145 2.58 -6.73 -4.59
N ALA A 146 1.65 -5.78 -4.77
CA ALA A 146 1.24 -5.31 -6.10
C ALA A 146 2.37 -4.51 -6.79
N ALA A 147 3.00 -3.57 -6.09
CA ALA A 147 4.17 -2.84 -6.61
C ALA A 147 5.32 -3.81 -6.97
N ALA A 148 5.58 -4.78 -6.08
CA ALA A 148 6.56 -5.84 -6.26
C ALA A 148 6.29 -6.70 -7.50
N ALA A 149 5.03 -7.10 -7.72
CA ALA A 149 4.63 -7.85 -8.92
C ALA A 149 4.84 -7.04 -10.21
N GLY A 150 4.67 -5.72 -10.17
CA GLY A 150 5.00 -4.82 -11.28
C GLY A 150 6.50 -4.81 -11.59
N LEU A 151 7.35 -4.77 -10.55
CA LEU A 151 8.81 -4.83 -10.66
C LEU A 151 9.29 -6.20 -11.17
N ASP A 152 8.80 -7.30 -10.60
CA ASP A 152 9.11 -8.68 -11.02
C ASP A 152 8.74 -8.92 -12.49
N LYS A 153 7.56 -8.44 -12.90
CA LYS A 153 7.10 -8.51 -14.29
C LYS A 153 8.00 -7.69 -15.23
N ALA A 154 8.46 -6.52 -14.78
CA ALA A 154 9.39 -5.71 -15.56
C ALA A 154 10.75 -6.42 -15.72
N ALA A 155 11.32 -6.98 -14.66
CA ALA A 155 12.54 -7.80 -14.74
C ALA A 155 12.39 -8.98 -15.72
N ALA A 156 11.24 -9.68 -15.67
CA ALA A 156 10.97 -10.85 -16.50
C ALA A 156 10.66 -10.55 -17.98
N GLU A 157 9.91 -9.49 -18.28
CA GLU A 157 9.49 -9.16 -19.66
C GLU A 157 10.41 -8.15 -20.36
N LEU A 158 11.06 -7.25 -19.60
CA LEU A 158 11.86 -6.14 -20.14
C LEU A 158 13.37 -6.34 -19.93
N GLY A 159 13.79 -7.28 -19.07
CA GLY A 159 15.20 -7.59 -18.82
C GLY A 159 15.97 -6.50 -18.06
N VAL A 160 15.26 -5.67 -17.28
CA VAL A 160 15.87 -4.67 -16.38
C VAL A 160 16.53 -5.33 -15.16
N SER A 161 17.57 -4.70 -14.60
CA SER A 161 18.10 -5.05 -13.29
C SER A 161 17.34 -4.31 -12.19
N THR A 162 17.05 -5.00 -11.09
CA THR A 162 16.15 -4.49 -10.04
C THR A 162 16.77 -4.62 -8.66
N SER A 163 16.62 -3.56 -7.85
CA SER A 163 16.99 -3.51 -6.44
C SER A 163 15.79 -3.11 -5.58
N GLU A 164 15.72 -3.63 -4.36
CA GLU A 164 14.62 -3.40 -3.42
C GLU A 164 15.14 -3.02 -2.04
N ALA A 165 14.47 -2.06 -1.39
CA ALA A 165 14.71 -1.69 0.00
C ALA A 165 13.39 -1.39 0.72
N SER A 166 13.40 -1.49 2.05
CA SER A 166 12.30 -1.07 2.93
C SER A 166 12.81 -0.02 3.90
N ALA A 167 11.99 1.01 4.16
CA ALA A 167 12.28 1.95 5.23
C ALA A 167 12.24 1.26 6.61
N ASN A 168 12.86 1.89 7.61
CA ASN A 168 12.74 1.46 9.01
C ASN A 168 11.35 1.79 9.60
N GLU A 169 11.05 1.31 10.80
CA GLU A 169 9.71 1.39 11.41
C GLU A 169 9.22 2.83 11.66
N ASP A 170 10.14 3.76 11.98
CA ASP A 170 9.86 5.20 12.02
C ASP A 170 10.02 5.90 10.64
N GLY A 171 10.57 5.17 9.66
CA GLY A 171 10.91 5.60 8.32
C GLY A 171 11.79 6.85 8.26
N THR A 172 12.65 7.04 9.26
CA THR A 172 13.67 8.11 9.28
C THR A 172 14.73 7.95 8.18
N ASN A 173 14.87 6.76 7.58
CA ASN A 173 15.81 6.50 6.49
C ASN A 173 15.20 6.60 5.07
N ARG A 174 13.95 7.05 4.89
CA ARG A 174 13.31 7.17 3.56
C ARG A 174 14.17 7.95 2.55
N GLU A 175 14.71 9.09 2.97
CA GLU A 175 15.56 9.95 2.14
C GLU A 175 16.91 9.28 1.81
N GLU A 176 17.54 8.66 2.81
CA GLU A 176 18.78 7.89 2.66
C GLU A 176 18.64 6.75 1.65
N LEU A 177 17.52 6.01 1.68
CA LEU A 177 17.27 4.91 0.76
C LEU A 177 17.00 5.37 -0.68
N LEU A 178 16.24 6.45 -0.88
CA LEU A 178 16.04 7.03 -2.22
C LEU A 178 17.38 7.55 -2.78
N ALA A 179 18.16 8.26 -1.98
CA ALA A 179 19.47 8.78 -2.37
C ALA A 179 20.47 7.65 -2.65
N LEU A 180 20.44 6.55 -1.89
CA LEU A 180 21.27 5.37 -2.13
C LEU A 180 21.02 4.81 -3.53
N GLN A 181 19.76 4.53 -3.90
CA GLN A 181 19.43 3.99 -5.22
C GLN A 181 19.87 4.92 -6.37
N ALA A 182 19.68 6.23 -6.21
CA ALA A 182 20.15 7.22 -7.19
C ALA A 182 21.69 7.27 -7.28
N SER A 183 22.39 7.20 -6.14
CA SER A 183 23.86 7.21 -6.08
C SER A 183 24.53 5.94 -6.60
N GLU A 184 23.83 4.80 -6.55
CA GLU A 184 24.24 3.52 -7.14
C GLU A 184 23.98 3.46 -8.65
N GLY A 185 23.35 4.49 -9.24
CA GLY A 185 23.16 4.64 -10.68
C GLY A 185 21.87 4.02 -11.22
N ALA A 186 20.78 4.01 -10.43
CA ALA A 186 19.47 3.67 -10.95
C ALA A 186 18.99 4.69 -12.00
N ASP A 187 18.47 4.22 -13.13
CA ASP A 187 17.81 5.03 -14.14
C ASP A 187 16.44 5.54 -13.65
N LEU A 188 15.78 4.76 -12.78
CA LEU A 188 14.53 5.08 -12.11
C LEU A 188 14.55 4.61 -10.65
N VAL A 189 14.13 5.48 -9.74
CA VAL A 189 13.88 5.15 -8.32
C VAL A 189 12.39 5.31 -8.00
N ILE A 190 11.74 4.23 -7.54
CA ILE A 190 10.31 4.18 -7.23
C ILE A 190 10.09 4.19 -5.72
N GLY A 191 9.43 5.22 -5.19
CA GLY A 191 8.94 5.27 -3.81
C GLY A 191 7.51 4.74 -3.72
N VAL A 192 7.33 3.62 -3.01
CA VAL A 192 6.03 2.95 -2.86
C VAL A 192 5.38 3.38 -1.54
N GLY A 193 4.66 4.51 -1.59
CA GLY A 193 3.90 5.07 -0.47
C GLY A 193 4.00 6.60 -0.39
N PHE A 194 2.93 7.25 0.10
CA PHE A 194 2.79 8.71 0.06
C PHE A 194 3.76 9.45 1.01
N LEU A 195 4.32 8.81 2.04
CA LEU A 195 5.27 9.44 2.96
C LEU A 195 6.65 9.68 2.33
N PHE A 196 6.88 9.19 1.10
CA PHE A 196 8.03 9.60 0.29
C PHE A 196 7.92 11.02 -0.29
N GLY A 197 6.80 11.74 -0.13
CA GLY A 197 6.60 13.07 -0.74
C GLY A 197 7.73 14.06 -0.50
N ASP A 198 7.97 14.46 0.77
CA ASP A 198 9.06 15.39 1.11
C ASP A 198 10.46 14.77 0.87
N PRO A 199 10.77 13.51 1.27
CA PRO A 199 12.05 12.86 0.97
C PRO A 199 12.40 12.82 -0.53
N MET A 200 11.42 12.53 -1.39
CA MET A 200 11.64 12.46 -2.83
C MET A 200 11.77 13.84 -3.46
N ALA A 201 11.08 14.86 -2.95
CA ALA A 201 11.31 16.25 -3.35
C ALA A 201 12.76 16.70 -3.09
N ASN A 202 13.33 16.29 -1.94
CA ASN A 202 14.72 16.57 -1.60
C ASN A 202 15.71 15.82 -2.52
N VAL A 203 15.56 14.50 -2.65
CA VAL A 203 16.48 13.65 -3.44
C VAL A 203 16.39 13.94 -4.93
N ALA A 204 15.19 14.15 -5.49
CA ALA A 204 15.03 14.47 -6.91
C ALA A 204 15.72 15.78 -7.31
N ALA A 205 15.85 16.73 -6.37
CA ALA A 205 16.59 17.97 -6.56
C ALA A 205 18.12 17.83 -6.44
N GLU A 206 18.62 16.82 -5.70
CA GLU A 206 20.05 16.49 -5.63
C GLU A 206 20.50 15.63 -6.84
N TYR A 207 19.62 14.77 -7.36
CA TYR A 207 19.89 13.85 -8.47
C TYR A 207 19.03 14.18 -9.72
N PRO A 208 19.23 15.34 -10.38
CA PRO A 208 18.36 15.82 -11.47
C PRO A 208 18.41 14.99 -12.76
N GLU A 209 19.45 14.16 -12.93
CA GLU A 209 19.60 13.24 -14.08
C GLU A 209 18.97 11.86 -13.82
N THR A 210 18.62 11.54 -12.57
CA THR A 210 17.90 10.33 -12.17
C THR A 210 16.40 10.57 -12.28
N ASN A 211 15.65 9.61 -12.84
CA ASN A 211 14.19 9.66 -12.85
C ASN A 211 13.62 9.08 -11.55
N PHE A 212 12.48 9.58 -11.12
CA PHE A 212 11.81 9.15 -9.90
C PHE A 212 10.32 8.89 -10.18
N ALA A 213 9.71 7.99 -9.42
CA ALA A 213 8.25 7.83 -9.42
C ALA A 213 7.74 7.58 -8.01
N ILE A 214 6.61 8.19 -7.64
CA ILE A 214 5.98 8.01 -6.34
C ILE A 214 4.58 7.44 -6.47
N VAL A 215 4.30 6.37 -5.72
CA VAL A 215 2.96 5.78 -5.63
C VAL A 215 2.14 6.56 -4.58
N ASP A 216 0.88 6.85 -4.90
CA ASP A 216 -0.11 7.49 -4.01
C ASP A 216 0.19 8.96 -3.62
N SER A 217 1.06 9.64 -4.36
CA SER A 217 1.34 11.06 -4.14
C SER A 217 1.79 11.76 -5.43
N VAL A 218 2.06 13.06 -5.33
CA VAL A 218 2.58 13.90 -6.42
C VAL A 218 3.67 14.80 -5.83
N VAL A 219 4.81 14.90 -6.53
CA VAL A 219 5.89 15.84 -6.20
C VAL A 219 6.07 16.77 -7.40
N ASP A 220 6.10 18.08 -7.15
CA ASP A 220 6.30 19.11 -8.19
C ASP A 220 7.80 19.25 -8.52
N ALA A 221 8.32 18.28 -9.28
CA ALA A 221 9.72 18.21 -9.69
C ALA A 221 9.87 17.72 -11.15
N PRO A 222 10.88 18.21 -11.89
CA PRO A 222 10.99 17.97 -13.35
C PRO A 222 11.41 16.54 -13.74
N ASN A 223 11.72 15.70 -12.77
CA ASN A 223 12.17 14.31 -12.91
C ASN A 223 11.34 13.31 -12.09
N VAL A 224 10.24 13.73 -11.45
CA VAL A 224 9.35 12.83 -10.67
C VAL A 224 8.03 12.62 -11.40
N ALA A 225 7.57 11.37 -11.52
CA ALA A 225 6.23 10.99 -11.95
C ALA A 225 5.33 10.65 -10.73
N GLY A 226 4.10 11.15 -10.72
CA GLY A 226 3.07 10.81 -9.72
C GLY A 226 2.21 9.66 -10.21
N LEU A 227 2.24 8.53 -9.50
CA LEU A 227 1.41 7.35 -9.81
C LEU A 227 0.17 7.38 -8.92
N ILE A 228 -0.79 8.21 -9.35
CA ILE A 228 -2.06 8.48 -8.65
C ILE A 228 -3.23 7.64 -9.19
N PHE A 229 -4.27 7.49 -8.38
CA PHE A 229 -5.43 6.66 -8.66
C PHE A 229 -6.75 7.43 -8.41
N SER A 230 -7.88 6.73 -8.46
CA SER A 230 -9.20 7.27 -8.09
C SER A 230 -9.97 6.20 -7.32
N GLU A 231 -9.49 5.95 -6.11
CA GLU A 231 -9.89 4.84 -5.25
C GLU A 231 -11.33 4.98 -4.75
N GLU A 232 -11.91 6.19 -4.80
CA GLU A 232 -13.33 6.42 -4.55
C GLU A 232 -14.22 5.76 -5.60
N GLN A 233 -13.78 5.69 -6.86
CA GLN A 233 -14.54 5.07 -7.96
C GLN A 233 -14.55 3.55 -7.85
N GLY A 234 -13.41 2.94 -7.47
CA GLY A 234 -13.35 1.51 -7.18
C GLY A 234 -14.10 1.17 -5.88
N SER A 235 -13.94 1.99 -4.84
CA SER A 235 -14.59 1.77 -3.55
C SER A 235 -16.12 1.90 -3.63
N PHE A 236 -16.65 2.73 -4.53
CA PHE A 236 -18.08 2.76 -4.86
C PHE A 236 -18.61 1.40 -5.36
N LEU A 237 -17.86 0.70 -6.21
CA LEU A 237 -18.29 -0.60 -6.75
C LEU A 237 -18.33 -1.68 -5.67
N VAL A 238 -17.38 -1.69 -4.72
CA VAL A 238 -17.43 -2.65 -3.60
C VAL A 238 -18.42 -2.22 -2.50
N GLY A 239 -18.73 -0.93 -2.36
CA GLY A 239 -19.86 -0.45 -1.55
C GLY A 239 -21.20 -0.94 -2.07
N VAL A 240 -21.41 -0.88 -3.39
CA VAL A 240 -22.55 -1.52 -4.07
C VAL A 240 -22.58 -3.03 -3.81
N ALA A 241 -21.44 -3.71 -3.91
CA ALA A 241 -21.35 -5.16 -3.65
C ALA A 241 -21.69 -5.52 -2.19
N ALA A 242 -21.21 -4.74 -1.22
CA ALA A 242 -21.50 -4.92 0.21
C ALA A 242 -23.00 -4.72 0.50
N ALA A 243 -23.60 -3.64 0.00
CA ALA A 243 -25.03 -3.36 0.20
C ALA A 243 -25.95 -4.37 -0.48
N LEU A 244 -25.55 -4.95 -1.62
CA LEU A 244 -26.27 -6.04 -2.28
C LEU A 244 -26.07 -7.41 -1.62
N LYS A 245 -25.05 -7.57 -0.75
CA LYS A 245 -24.74 -8.83 -0.06
C LYS A 245 -25.19 -8.85 1.41
N SER A 246 -25.30 -7.70 2.07
CA SER A 246 -25.73 -7.60 3.46
C SER A 246 -27.17 -8.10 3.65
N GLU A 247 -27.36 -8.87 4.71
CA GLU A 247 -28.63 -9.42 5.19
C GLU A 247 -29.04 -8.79 6.54
N THR A 248 -28.09 -8.21 7.29
CA THR A 248 -28.37 -7.47 8.54
C THR A 248 -28.71 -5.99 8.33
N GLY A 249 -28.28 -5.40 7.20
CA GLY A 249 -28.38 -3.95 6.97
C GLY A 249 -27.31 -3.14 7.72
N ILE A 250 -26.24 -3.80 8.18
CA ILE A 250 -25.07 -3.17 8.81
C ILE A 250 -23.82 -3.67 8.08
N VAL A 251 -22.94 -2.74 7.67
CA VAL A 251 -21.65 -3.05 7.04
C VAL A 251 -20.52 -2.27 7.73
N GLY A 252 -19.30 -2.78 7.67
CA GLY A 252 -18.12 -2.15 8.29
C GLY A 252 -17.12 -1.59 7.29
N TYR A 253 -16.34 -0.60 7.73
CA TYR A 253 -15.20 -0.05 7.01
C TYR A 253 -13.99 0.16 7.93
N ILE A 254 -12.85 -0.40 7.56
CA ILE A 254 -11.58 -0.31 8.31
C ILE A 254 -10.55 0.44 7.47
N GLY A 255 -10.33 1.72 7.77
CA GLY A 255 -9.22 2.50 7.20
C GLY A 255 -7.93 2.27 8.00
N GLY A 256 -6.78 2.15 7.33
CA GLY A 256 -5.50 1.99 8.03
C GLY A 256 -5.16 3.19 8.92
N VAL A 257 -4.97 4.35 8.31
CA VAL A 257 -4.63 5.61 9.02
C VAL A 257 -5.62 6.70 8.63
N ASN A 258 -6.01 7.55 9.58
CA ASN A 258 -6.98 8.62 9.38
C ASN A 258 -6.40 9.80 8.57
N ILE A 259 -6.36 9.64 7.24
CA ILE A 259 -5.79 10.62 6.29
C ILE A 259 -6.68 10.80 5.03
N PRO A 260 -6.58 11.95 4.32
CA PRO A 260 -7.38 12.24 3.12
C PRO A 260 -7.33 11.19 2.01
N LEU A 261 -6.20 10.49 1.85
CA LEU A 261 -6.09 9.37 0.90
C LEU A 261 -7.10 8.27 1.24
N ILE A 262 -7.13 7.82 2.50
CA ILE A 262 -8.03 6.75 2.97
C ILE A 262 -9.47 7.26 3.15
N HIS A 263 -9.69 8.58 3.29
CA HIS A 263 -11.02 9.19 3.21
C HIS A 263 -11.65 9.03 1.81
N ALA A 264 -10.86 8.96 0.74
CA ALA A 264 -11.39 8.73 -0.61
C ALA A 264 -12.00 7.33 -0.76
N PHE A 265 -11.32 6.30 -0.23
CA PHE A 265 -11.83 4.93 -0.16
C PHE A 265 -13.13 4.88 0.65
N GLU A 266 -13.18 5.52 1.84
CA GLU A 266 -14.38 5.59 2.68
C GLU A 266 -15.53 6.28 1.94
N ALA A 267 -15.30 7.47 1.39
CA ALA A 267 -16.32 8.26 0.70
C ALA A 267 -16.91 7.52 -0.51
N GLY A 268 -16.07 6.80 -1.26
CA GLY A 268 -16.50 5.90 -2.32
C GLY A 268 -17.40 4.78 -1.79
N PHE A 269 -16.94 4.05 -0.78
CA PHE A 269 -17.67 2.94 -0.16
C PHE A 269 -19.05 3.37 0.38
N LEU A 270 -19.10 4.46 1.16
CA LEU A 270 -20.35 5.04 1.69
C LEU A 270 -21.31 5.45 0.57
N ALA A 271 -20.81 6.10 -0.48
CA ALA A 271 -21.64 6.47 -1.64
C ALA A 271 -22.17 5.24 -2.40
N GLY A 272 -21.37 4.18 -2.51
CA GLY A 272 -21.77 2.90 -3.11
C GLY A 272 -22.87 2.19 -2.34
N VAL A 273 -22.75 2.15 -1.01
CA VAL A 273 -23.77 1.58 -0.11
C VAL A 273 -25.08 2.37 -0.20
N GLN A 274 -25.01 3.70 -0.06
CA GLN A 274 -26.19 4.58 -0.08
C GLN A 274 -26.89 4.64 -1.44
N ALA A 275 -26.21 4.29 -2.54
CA ALA A 275 -26.80 4.18 -3.86
C ALA A 275 -27.70 2.93 -4.04
N ILE A 276 -27.57 1.93 -3.15
CA ILE A 276 -28.40 0.72 -3.13
C ILE A 276 -29.49 0.84 -2.07
N ASP A 277 -29.12 1.12 -0.82
CA ASP A 277 -30.08 1.39 0.26
C ASP A 277 -29.49 2.42 1.25
N PRO A 278 -30.05 3.65 1.32
CA PRO A 278 -29.59 4.69 2.23
C PRO A 278 -30.00 4.48 3.70
N SER A 279 -30.66 3.36 4.03
CA SER A 279 -30.95 2.95 5.41
C SER A 279 -29.93 1.98 6.01
N ILE A 280 -29.02 1.42 5.19
CA ILE A 280 -27.90 0.59 5.68
C ILE A 280 -26.97 1.44 6.55
N HIS A 281 -26.62 0.92 7.73
CA HIS A 281 -25.68 1.56 8.63
C HIS A 281 -24.24 1.14 8.29
N VAL A 282 -23.36 2.11 8.06
CA VAL A 282 -21.91 1.86 7.95
C VAL A 282 -21.24 2.16 9.30
N ILE A 283 -20.49 1.18 9.82
CA ILE A 283 -19.61 1.33 10.98
C ILE A 283 -18.19 1.57 10.45
N SER A 284 -17.72 2.82 10.47
CA SER A 284 -16.35 3.16 10.08
C SER A 284 -15.42 3.25 11.29
N GLN A 285 -14.22 2.69 11.18
CA GLN A 285 -13.15 2.89 12.15
C GLN A 285 -11.78 2.97 11.46
N TYR A 286 -10.89 3.79 12.01
CA TYR A 286 -9.49 3.87 11.63
C TYR A 286 -8.59 3.17 12.66
N VAL A 287 -7.50 2.55 12.22
CA VAL A 287 -6.57 1.83 13.12
C VAL A 287 -5.70 2.82 13.91
N THR A 288 -5.12 3.82 13.23
CA THR A 288 -4.31 4.88 13.86
C THR A 288 -4.62 6.28 13.33
N GLU A 289 -4.15 7.29 14.08
CA GLU A 289 -4.25 8.72 13.79
C GLU A 289 -2.85 9.29 13.50
N PRO A 290 -2.68 10.20 12.52
CA PRO A 290 -1.38 10.87 12.30
C PRO A 290 -0.85 11.56 13.58
N PRO A 291 0.47 11.50 13.86
CA PRO A 291 1.55 11.02 13.00
C PRO A 291 1.86 9.51 13.11
N ASP A 292 0.99 8.70 13.71
CA ASP A 292 1.18 7.25 13.77
C ASP A 292 0.64 6.59 12.50
N PHE A 293 1.54 6.04 11.68
CA PHE A 293 1.21 5.35 10.44
C PHE A 293 1.26 3.81 10.55
N SER A 294 1.45 3.26 11.76
CA SER A 294 1.50 1.80 11.98
C SER A 294 0.20 1.09 11.63
N GLY A 295 -0.92 1.81 11.53
CA GLY A 295 -2.23 1.29 11.09
C GLY A 295 -2.27 0.65 9.70
N PHE A 296 -1.22 0.80 8.87
CA PHE A 296 -1.06 0.04 7.61
C PHE A 296 -0.39 -1.34 7.77
N ASN A 297 0.14 -1.67 8.96
CA ASN A 297 0.87 -2.92 9.21
C ASN A 297 0.67 -3.49 10.64
N ASP A 298 -0.54 -3.37 11.20
CA ASP A 298 -0.94 -4.05 12.46
C ASP A 298 -2.17 -4.97 12.25
N PRO A 299 -1.95 -6.23 11.78
CA PRO A 299 -3.01 -7.22 11.66
C PRO A 299 -3.68 -7.58 12.99
N ALA A 300 -3.05 -7.32 14.16
CA ALA A 300 -3.65 -7.62 15.45
C ALA A 300 -4.72 -6.57 15.80
N ALA A 301 -4.44 -5.28 15.59
CA ALA A 301 -5.44 -4.22 15.72
C ALA A 301 -6.56 -4.36 14.68
N GLY A 302 -6.23 -4.66 13.42
CA GLY A 302 -7.22 -4.92 12.36
C GLY A 302 -8.20 -6.05 12.73
N ARG A 303 -7.71 -7.14 13.32
CA ARG A 303 -8.55 -8.26 13.79
C ARG A 303 -9.48 -7.86 14.94
N VAL A 304 -9.01 -7.05 15.89
CA VAL A 304 -9.83 -6.56 17.02
C VAL A 304 -10.94 -5.62 16.52
N ILE A 305 -10.63 -4.73 15.58
CA ILE A 305 -11.61 -3.81 14.98
C ILE A 305 -12.67 -4.61 14.18
N ALA A 306 -12.24 -5.53 13.32
CA ALA A 306 -13.14 -6.37 12.55
C ALA A 306 -14.05 -7.24 13.44
N GLN A 307 -13.50 -7.89 14.47
CA GLN A 307 -14.29 -8.64 15.44
C GLN A 307 -15.34 -7.75 16.13
N SER A 308 -14.97 -6.53 16.54
CA SER A 308 -15.90 -5.55 17.12
C SER A 308 -17.04 -5.16 16.16
N MET A 309 -16.77 -5.04 14.86
CA MET A 309 -17.81 -4.78 13.85
C MET A 309 -18.77 -5.95 13.68
N PHE A 310 -18.27 -7.19 13.61
CA PHE A 310 -19.10 -8.38 13.54
C PHE A 310 -19.91 -8.61 14.84
N GLU A 311 -19.35 -8.28 16.01
CA GLU A 311 -20.07 -8.29 17.30
C GLU A 311 -21.16 -7.20 17.39
N GLN A 312 -21.02 -6.10 16.66
CA GLN A 312 -22.05 -5.07 16.48
C GLN A 312 -23.09 -5.41 15.39
N GLY A 313 -22.96 -6.55 14.71
CA GLY A 313 -23.92 -7.05 13.73
C GLY A 313 -23.64 -6.66 12.28
N ALA A 314 -22.45 -6.11 11.97
CA ALA A 314 -22.01 -6.03 10.58
C ALA A 314 -21.84 -7.44 9.99
N ASP A 315 -22.20 -7.63 8.71
CA ASP A 315 -22.06 -8.92 8.02
C ASP A 315 -21.19 -8.88 6.75
N VAL A 316 -20.89 -7.67 6.25
CA VAL A 316 -19.85 -7.40 5.26
C VAL A 316 -18.96 -6.27 5.77
N VAL A 317 -17.64 -6.45 5.75
CA VAL A 317 -16.66 -5.44 6.18
C VAL A 317 -15.60 -5.25 5.09
N TYR A 318 -15.30 -4.00 4.76
CA TYR A 318 -14.26 -3.61 3.80
C TYR A 318 -13.05 -3.02 4.53
N HIS A 319 -11.82 -3.26 4.05
CA HIS A 319 -10.63 -2.58 4.56
C HIS A 319 -9.89 -1.79 3.47
N ALA A 320 -9.27 -0.69 3.86
CA ALA A 320 -8.30 0.09 3.08
C ALA A 320 -7.09 0.37 3.98
N ALA A 321 -6.34 -0.70 4.26
CA ALA A 321 -5.42 -0.76 5.40
C ALA A 321 -4.12 -1.56 5.15
N GLY A 322 -3.78 -1.90 3.90
CA GLY A 322 -2.57 -2.67 3.58
C GLY A 322 -2.50 -4.00 4.34
N GLY A 323 -1.32 -4.32 4.88
CA GLY A 323 -1.06 -5.56 5.62
C GLY A 323 -1.97 -5.78 6.85
N THR A 324 -2.47 -4.70 7.47
CA THR A 324 -3.50 -4.78 8.53
C THR A 324 -4.76 -5.55 8.10
N GLY A 325 -5.06 -5.56 6.79
CA GLY A 325 -6.18 -6.29 6.19
C GLY A 325 -6.23 -7.78 6.50
N GLY A 326 -5.07 -8.44 6.65
CA GLY A 326 -5.01 -9.85 7.07
C GLY A 326 -5.69 -10.11 8.43
N GLY A 327 -5.76 -9.08 9.29
CA GLY A 327 -6.51 -9.11 10.54
C GLY A 327 -8.02 -9.26 10.34
N LEU A 328 -8.59 -8.56 9.35
CA LEU A 328 -10.01 -8.69 8.97
C LEU A 328 -10.31 -10.09 8.42
N PHE A 329 -9.45 -10.63 7.54
CA PHE A 329 -9.64 -11.98 7.00
C PHE A 329 -9.63 -13.05 8.10
N GLN A 330 -8.73 -12.93 9.07
CA GLN A 330 -8.73 -13.80 10.25
C GLN A 330 -9.98 -13.61 11.13
N ALA A 331 -10.43 -12.38 11.35
CA ALA A 331 -11.65 -12.11 12.13
C ALA A 331 -12.92 -12.66 11.47
N ALA A 332 -13.06 -12.51 10.14
CA ALA A 332 -14.22 -13.01 9.39
C ALA A 332 -14.32 -14.55 9.48
N LYS A 333 -13.17 -15.22 9.35
CA LYS A 333 -13.02 -16.67 9.56
C LYS A 333 -13.36 -17.08 10.99
N ASP A 334 -12.69 -16.50 11.99
CA ASP A 334 -12.89 -16.82 13.41
C ASP A 334 -14.35 -16.64 13.84
N TYR A 335 -14.98 -15.53 13.44
CA TYR A 335 -16.35 -15.20 13.80
C TYR A 335 -17.36 -16.15 13.16
N SER A 336 -17.17 -16.48 11.88
CA SER A 336 -18.02 -17.43 11.14
C SER A 336 -17.95 -18.83 11.75
N GLU A 337 -16.73 -19.34 11.99
CA GLU A 337 -16.49 -20.66 12.58
C GLU A 337 -16.99 -20.75 14.05
N ALA A 338 -16.77 -19.71 14.86
CA ALA A 338 -17.17 -19.71 16.27
C ALA A 338 -18.70 -19.60 16.49
N ASN A 339 -19.41 -18.89 15.61
CA ASN A 339 -20.84 -18.60 15.78
C ASN A 339 -21.75 -19.43 14.84
N ASN A 340 -21.19 -20.27 13.96
CA ASN A 340 -21.93 -21.01 12.92
C ASN A 340 -22.79 -20.06 12.05
N THR A 341 -22.14 -19.01 11.57
CA THR A 341 -22.66 -18.00 10.65
C THR A 341 -21.63 -17.80 9.52
N HIS A 342 -21.86 -16.87 8.60
CA HIS A 342 -20.93 -16.61 7.52
C HIS A 342 -20.89 -15.10 7.20
N VAL A 343 -19.87 -14.42 7.70
CA VAL A 343 -19.62 -12.99 7.48
C VAL A 343 -18.50 -12.80 6.47
N TRP A 344 -18.54 -11.66 5.75
CA TRP A 344 -17.71 -11.41 4.58
C TRP A 344 -16.69 -10.30 4.81
N ALA A 345 -15.50 -10.52 4.27
CA ALA A 345 -14.51 -9.48 4.06
C ALA A 345 -14.50 -9.02 2.59
N ILE A 346 -14.14 -7.76 2.37
CA ILE A 346 -13.79 -7.19 1.07
C ILE A 346 -12.33 -6.74 1.16
N GLY A 347 -11.51 -7.24 0.23
CA GLY A 347 -10.09 -6.89 0.12
C GLY A 347 -9.82 -5.61 -0.67
N VAL A 348 -8.55 -5.25 -0.82
CA VAL A 348 -8.07 -4.04 -1.49
C VAL A 348 -6.74 -4.29 -2.20
N ASP A 349 -6.40 -3.39 -3.13
CA ASP A 349 -5.19 -3.37 -3.96
C ASP A 349 -5.05 -4.58 -4.90
N SER A 350 -4.74 -5.74 -4.34
CA SER A 350 -4.59 -7.02 -5.03
C SER A 350 -5.91 -7.79 -5.09
N ASP A 351 -5.97 -8.84 -5.91
CA ASP A 351 -7.05 -9.82 -5.83
C ASP A 351 -6.80 -10.71 -4.61
N GLN A 352 -7.36 -10.34 -3.45
CA GLN A 352 -7.03 -10.99 -2.19
C GLN A 352 -7.70 -12.35 -2.03
N TYR A 353 -8.66 -12.70 -2.89
CA TYR A 353 -9.06 -14.10 -3.06
C TYR A 353 -7.89 -14.95 -3.59
N LEU A 354 -6.98 -14.39 -4.40
CA LEU A 354 -5.80 -15.09 -4.91
C LEU A 354 -4.57 -14.93 -4.00
N THR A 355 -4.34 -13.77 -3.39
CA THR A 355 -3.16 -13.53 -2.52
C THR A 355 -3.31 -14.03 -1.09
N ALA A 356 -4.54 -14.22 -0.58
CA ALA A 356 -4.83 -14.69 0.78
C ALA A 356 -5.57 -16.06 0.79
N PRO A 357 -4.99 -17.15 0.24
CA PRO A 357 -5.68 -18.41 -0.04
C PRO A 357 -6.31 -19.09 1.18
N ASP A 358 -5.73 -18.94 2.38
CA ASP A 358 -6.26 -19.52 3.63
C ASP A 358 -7.61 -18.91 4.09
N PHE A 359 -8.07 -17.86 3.40
CA PHE A 359 -9.28 -17.09 3.71
C PHE A 359 -10.26 -16.97 2.53
N GLN A 360 -10.01 -17.67 1.41
CA GLN A 360 -10.83 -17.60 0.18
C GLN A 360 -12.34 -17.69 0.41
N ASP A 361 -12.78 -18.62 1.27
CA ASP A 361 -14.20 -18.84 1.56
C ASP A 361 -14.90 -17.61 2.20
N TYR A 362 -14.15 -16.64 2.75
CA TYR A 362 -14.68 -15.48 3.48
C TYR A 362 -14.48 -14.15 2.72
N ILE A 363 -13.85 -14.16 1.54
CA ILE A 363 -13.57 -12.95 0.75
C ILE A 363 -14.63 -12.82 -0.36
N LEU A 364 -15.48 -11.78 -0.26
CA LEU A 364 -16.57 -11.52 -1.21
C LEU A 364 -16.05 -11.00 -2.56
N THR A 365 -15.09 -10.06 -2.51
CA THR A 365 -14.45 -9.41 -3.66
C THR A 365 -13.25 -8.60 -3.18
N SER A 366 -12.54 -7.90 -4.07
CA SER A 366 -11.46 -6.96 -3.71
C SER A 366 -11.52 -5.70 -4.56
N MET A 367 -11.25 -4.54 -3.94
CA MET A 367 -11.16 -3.25 -4.62
C MET A 367 -9.76 -3.12 -5.26
N LEU A 368 -9.63 -3.57 -6.51
CA LEU A 368 -8.33 -3.66 -7.17
C LEU A 368 -7.73 -2.29 -7.49
N LYS A 369 -6.51 -2.05 -6.99
CA LYS A 369 -5.68 -0.87 -7.28
C LYS A 369 -4.45 -1.34 -8.05
N ARG A 370 -4.36 -0.97 -9.33
CA ARG A 370 -3.38 -1.54 -10.27
C ARG A 370 -2.00 -0.89 -10.18
N VAL A 371 -1.43 -0.92 -8.97
CA VAL A 371 -0.05 -0.49 -8.68
C VAL A 371 0.95 -1.32 -9.48
N ASP A 372 0.67 -2.61 -9.68
CA ASP A 372 1.44 -3.51 -10.55
C ASP A 372 1.58 -2.98 -11.98
N VAL A 373 0.47 -2.48 -12.56
CA VAL A 373 0.44 -1.91 -13.90
C VAL A 373 1.11 -0.53 -13.92
N ALA A 374 0.91 0.29 -12.90
CA ALA A 374 1.54 1.60 -12.79
C ALA A 374 3.08 1.50 -12.74
N VAL A 375 3.61 0.62 -11.86
CA VAL A 375 5.04 0.33 -11.76
C VAL A 375 5.59 -0.25 -13.07
N PHE A 376 4.95 -1.29 -13.61
CA PHE A 376 5.39 -1.93 -14.87
C PHE A 376 5.41 -0.93 -16.05
N ASN A 377 4.36 -0.12 -16.21
CA ASN A 377 4.27 0.86 -17.30
C ASN A 377 5.32 1.98 -17.14
N THR A 378 5.64 2.39 -15.91
CA THR A 378 6.65 3.42 -15.65
C THR A 378 8.06 2.92 -16.01
N ILE A 379 8.38 1.68 -15.64
CA ILE A 379 9.65 1.04 -16.03
C ILE A 379 9.72 0.83 -17.55
N GLN A 380 8.60 0.43 -18.18
CA GLN A 380 8.52 0.35 -19.64
C GLN A 380 8.74 1.71 -20.30
N ALA A 381 8.21 2.80 -19.74
CA ALA A 381 8.37 4.15 -20.27
C ALA A 381 9.84 4.64 -20.20
N ILE A 382 10.58 4.27 -19.16
CA ILE A 382 12.03 4.48 -19.08
C ILE A 382 12.73 3.71 -20.22
N GLN A 383 12.46 2.41 -20.37
CA GLN A 383 13.09 1.58 -21.40
C GLN A 383 12.76 2.03 -22.84
N SER A 384 11.57 2.57 -23.10
CA SER A 384 11.20 3.11 -24.41
C SER A 384 11.61 4.56 -24.64
N GLY A 385 12.19 5.24 -23.64
CA GLY A 385 12.52 6.67 -23.74
C GLY A 385 11.30 7.59 -23.81
N THR A 386 10.18 7.16 -23.22
CA THR A 386 8.89 7.88 -23.19
C THR A 386 8.42 8.18 -21.76
N PHE A 387 9.32 8.13 -20.77
CA PHE A 387 9.03 8.57 -19.40
C PHE A 387 8.61 10.05 -19.40
N ALA A 388 7.66 10.39 -18.54
CA ALA A 388 7.11 11.74 -18.39
C ALA A 388 6.96 12.08 -16.89
N PRO A 389 7.52 13.21 -16.43
CA PRO A 389 7.31 13.71 -15.07
C PRO A 389 5.93 14.38 -14.94
N GLY A 390 5.48 14.55 -13.69
CA GLY A 390 4.17 15.10 -13.33
C GLY A 390 3.12 14.02 -12.97
N PRO A 391 1.88 14.46 -12.67
CA PRO A 391 0.74 13.59 -12.32
C PRO A 391 -0.09 13.13 -13.55
#